data_AF-A0A1U7NUZ9-F1
#
_entry.id   AF-A0A1U7NUZ9-F1
#
_cell.length_a   1.000
_cell.length_b   1.000
_cell.length_c   1.000
_cell.angle_alpha   90.00
_cell.angle_beta   90.00
_cell.angle_gamma   90.00
#
_symmetry.space_group_name_H-M   'P 1'
#
loop_
_entity.id
_entity.type
_entity.pdbx_description
1 polymer ?
#
loop_
_entity_poly.entity_id
_entity_poly.type
_entity_poly.pdbx_seq_one_letter_code
_entity_poly.pdbx_strand_id
1 'polypeptide(L)' 'MTCTLHQLRHSHATELVNGGVSLGTIRKRLGHRHIQTTLRYAEISDASADAELRIWRRKQR' A
#
# COMPACT_ATOMS: atom_id res chain seq x y z
N MET A 1 16.53 2.27 17.05
CA MET A 1 15.29 1.90 16.36
C MET A 1 15.58 0.70 15.46
N THR A 2 15.01 -0.46 15.72
CA THR A 2 15.27 -1.67 14.92
C THR A 2 14.25 -1.78 13.80
N CYS A 3 14.70 -1.64 12.55
CA CYS A 3 13.87 -1.94 11.39
C CYS A 3 13.98 -3.45 11.10
N THR A 4 12.85 -4.13 11.01
CA THR A 4 12.80 -5.57 10.72
C THR A 4 12.65 -5.82 9.22
N LEU A 5 13.12 -6.98 8.74
CA LEU A 5 12.86 -7.42 7.35
C LEU A 5 11.35 -7.44 7.02
N HIS A 6 10.51 -7.67 8.04
CA HIS A 6 9.06 -7.61 7.91
C HIS A 6 8.56 -6.19 7.59
N GLN A 7 9.13 -5.15 8.21
CA GLN A 7 8.78 -3.76 7.92
C GLN A 7 9.18 -3.35 6.51
N LEU A 8 10.38 -3.73 6.05
CA LEU A 8 10.80 -3.49 4.66
C LEU A 8 9.86 -4.16 3.66
N ARG A 9 9.41 -5.38 3.96
CA ARG A 9 8.42 -6.10 3.15
C ARG A 9 7.09 -5.36 3.05
N HIS A 10 6.65 -4.71 4.14
CA HIS A 10 5.46 -3.86 4.12
C HIS A 10 5.68 -2.59 3.29
N SER A 11 6.79 -1.89 3.47
CA SER A 11 7.13 -0.70 2.68
C SER A 11 7.14 -1.01 1.18
N HIS A 12 7.81 -2.09 0.77
CA HIS A 12 7.85 -2.53 -0.62
C HIS A 12 6.46 -2.89 -1.18
N ALA A 13 5.61 -3.51 -0.37
CA ALA A 13 4.25 -3.85 -0.80
C ALA A 13 3.38 -2.60 -1.01
N THR A 14 3.47 -1.62 -0.11
CA THR A 14 2.77 -0.33 -0.23
C THR A 14 3.22 0.43 -1.46
N GLU A 15 4.52 0.48 -1.75
CA GLU A 15 5.05 1.12 -2.97
C GLU A 15 4.48 0.49 -4.25
N LEU A 16 4.40 -0.84 -4.31
CA LEU A 16 3.83 -1.53 -5.46
C LEU A 16 2.33 -1.23 -5.66
N VAL A 17 1.56 -1.14 -4.58
CA VAL A 17 0.13 -0.78 -4.67
C VAL A 17 -0.03 0.66 -5.15
N ASN A 18 0.70 1.60 -4.56
CA ASN A 18 0.66 3.00 -4.96
C ASN A 18 1.11 3.21 -6.42
N GLY A 19 2.00 2.35 -6.92
CA GLY A 19 2.42 2.29 -8.32
C GLY A 19 1.44 1.60 -9.27
N GLY A 20 0.25 1.19 -8.80
CA GLY A 20 -0.80 0.58 -9.61
C GLY A 20 -0.61 -0.90 -9.94
N VAL A 21 0.30 -1.61 -9.25
CA VAL A 21 0.51 -3.05 -9.47
C VAL A 21 -0.66 -3.83 -8.87
N SER A 22 -1.18 -4.81 -9.62
CA SER A 22 -2.32 -5.61 -9.15
C SER A 22 -1.99 -6.44 -7.90
N LEU A 23 -2.97 -6.53 -6.98
CA LEU A 23 -2.81 -7.29 -5.72
C LEU A 23 -2.47 -8.77 -5.95
N GLY A 24 -2.96 -9.37 -7.05
CA GLY A 24 -2.61 -10.75 -7.42
C GLY A 24 -1.12 -10.91 -7.74
N THR A 25 -0.52 -9.94 -8.43
CA THR A 25 0.92 -9.90 -8.74
C THR A 25 1.74 -9.69 -7.47
N ILE A 26 1.32 -8.74 -6.62
CA ILE A 26 2.00 -8.45 -5.34
C ILE A 26 1.94 -9.69 -4.42
N ARG A 27 0.79 -10.36 -4.33
CA ARG A 27 0.64 -11.60 -3.53
C ARG A 27 1.66 -12.67 -3.97
N LYS A 28 1.77 -12.92 -5.28
CA LYS A 28 2.72 -13.89 -5.83
C LYS A 28 4.16 -13.47 -5.55
N ARG A 29 4.50 -12.20 -5.75
CA ARG A 29 5.84 -11.65 -5.52
C ARG A 29 6.29 -11.77 -4.06
N LEU A 30 5.38 -11.56 -3.11
CA LEU A 30 5.67 -11.60 -1.67
C LEU A 30 5.51 -13.00 -1.05
N GLY A 31 5.17 -14.01 -1.85
CA GLY A 31 4.97 -15.39 -1.37
C GLY A 31 3.79 -15.53 -0.42
N HIS A 32 2.79 -14.65 -0.50
CA HIS A 32 1.61 -14.71 0.36
C HIS A 32 0.71 -15.89 -0.04
N ARG A 33 0.53 -16.83 0.89
CA ARG A 33 -0.41 -17.95 0.74
C ARG A 33 -1.87 -17.46 0.63
N HIS A 34 -2.21 -16.41 1.37
CA HIS A 34 -3.56 -15.87 1.48
C HIS A 34 -3.60 -14.45 0.89
N ILE A 35 -4.65 -14.13 0.12
CA ILE A 35 -4.79 -12.78 -0.46
C ILE A 35 -5.11 -11.73 0.61
N GLN A 36 -5.71 -12.13 1.73
CA GLN A 36 -6.07 -11.26 2.85
C GLN A 36 -4.86 -10.48 3.40
N THR A 37 -3.66 -11.08 3.41
CA THR A 37 -2.45 -10.39 3.87
C THR A 37 -1.96 -9.32 2.89
N THR A 38 -2.37 -9.40 1.62
CA THR A 38 -2.09 -8.36 0.61
C THR A 38 -3.17 -7.28 0.56
N LEU A 39 -4.42 -7.63 0.87
CA LEU A 39 -5.56 -6.68 0.83
C LEU A 39 -5.35 -5.45 1.72
N ARG A 40 -4.69 -5.64 2.87
CA ARG A 40 -4.31 -4.53 3.77
C ARG A 40 -3.60 -3.38 3.06
N TYR A 41 -2.80 -3.66 2.03
CA TYR A 41 -2.06 -2.62 1.32
C TYR A 41 -2.98 -1.76 0.41
N ALA A 42 -4.06 -2.34 -0.11
CA ALA A 42 -5.05 -1.59 -0.87
C ALA A 42 -5.80 -0.59 0.01
N GLU A 43 -6.24 -1.02 1.19
CA GLU A 43 -6.95 -0.15 2.15
C GLU A 43 -6.10 1.08 2.56
N ILE A 44 -4.78 0.88 2.72
CA ILE A 44 -3.84 1.96 3.05
C ILE A 44 -3.64 2.92 1.87
N SER A 45 -3.54 2.40 0.65
CA SER A 45 -3.42 3.21 -0.57
C SER A 45 -4.66 4.06 -0.79
N ASP A 46 -5.86 3.48 -0.66
CA ASP A 46 -7.13 4.20 -0.81
C ASP A 46 -7.22 5.35 0.19
N ALA A 47 -6.92 5.10 1.47
CA ALA A 47 -6.92 6.13 2.50
C ALA A 47 -5.91 7.26 2.21
N SER A 48 -4.75 6.92 1.63
CA SER A 48 -3.71 7.87 1.26
C SER A 48 -4.16 8.77 0.10
N ALA A 49 -4.71 8.19 -0.96
CA ALA A 49 -5.29 8.93 -2.08
C ALA A 49 -6.43 9.85 -1.62
N ASP A 50 -7.29 9.35 -0.73
CA ASP A 50 -8.40 10.10 -0.14
C ASP A 50 -7.92 11.32 0.66
N ALA A 51 -6.83 11.16 1.42
CA ALA A 51 -6.21 12.24 2.19
C ALA A 51 -5.60 13.30 1.26
N GLU A 52 -4.90 12.89 0.20
CA GLU A 52 -4.34 13.80 -0.80
C GLU A 52 -5.43 14.63 -1.50
N LEU A 53 -6.52 13.99 -1.93
CA LEU A 53 -7.68 14.65 -2.52
C LEU A 53 -8.32 15.67 -1.57
N ARG A 54 -8.40 15.36 -0.27
CA ARG A 54 -8.89 16.30 0.74
C ARG A 54 -7.97 17.51 0.90
N ILE A 55 -6.65 17.31 0.90
CA ILE A 55 -5.66 18.39 1.00
C ILE A 55 -5.72 19.30 -0.23
N TRP A 56 -5.77 18.73 -1.44
CA TRP A 56 -5.88 19.49 -2.67
C TRP A 56 -7.14 20.37 -2.69
N ARG A 57 -8.30 19.81 -2.30
CA ARG A 57 -9.57 20.56 -2.20
C ARG A 57 -9.48 21.74 -1.22
N ARG A 58 -8.72 21.63 -0.13
CA ARG A 58 -8.54 22.71 0.84
C ARG A 58 -7.65 23.84 0.32
N LYS A 59 -6.63 23.52 -0.49
CA LYS A 59 -5.72 24.51 -1.10
C LYS A 59 -6.38 25.32 -2.23
N GLN A 60 -7.51 24.87 -2.76
CA GLN A 60 -8.26 25.57 -3.81
C GLN A 60 -9.38 26.50 -3.28
N ARG A 61 -9.53 26.61 -1.95
CA ARG A 61 -10.29 27.70 -1.31
C ARG A 61 -9.33 28.79 -0.84
#